data_AF-A0A2N7WIR3-F1
#
_entry.id   AF-A0A2N7WIR3-F1
#
_cell.length_a   1.000
_cell.length_b   1.000
_cell.length_c   1.000
_cell.angle_alpha   90.00
_cell.angle_beta   90.00
_cell.angle_gamma   90.00
#
_symmetry.space_group_name_H-M   'P 1'
#
loop_
_entity.id
_entity.type
_entity.pdbx_description
1 polymer ?
#
loop_
_entity_poly.entity_id
_entity_poly.type
_entity_poly.pdbx_seq_one_letter_code
_entity_poly.pdbx_strand_id
1 'polypeptide(L)'
;MKKHPGLLFALLLAGCGGGGGGSSASTSSAAPASTSPKACTDGPYTTDAAKVCTDASGNLVTAYVYVQPNTVIPDGTVITADTTWQASGSPYFLAGTVRVAPGVTLTIPDNTVVETYRSVPCTADCVGTIPTKGIINVAGTLNVGSQGPVQLLGVTAANTSLTQDAGGGVVSITHTVLQDAFVQISDVAPFSMTYSQATHLNVTPIVRNGVTTFEPGTNGYPRLSRSATVTGNTFVDSAAFAFDPSVFVQNNLFINMVDPLVLIDAFPAAGQPPSGIAQRNSFLFKKDSPNLNRIVIESHGTYNASTVHSLHFSNNFWGVTDNTTIQSRVLDSTDTANPRLPNVILYAPPLQTPDPATPADPQSATPNV
;
A
#
# COMPACT_ATOMS: atom_id res chain seq x y z
N MET A 1 28.86 17.74 -39.20
CA MET A 1 30.09 18.54 -38.93
C MET A 1 29.71 20.01 -38.80
N LYS A 2 30.39 20.75 -37.89
CA LYS A 2 30.10 22.11 -37.32
C LYS A 2 29.27 22.00 -36.01
N LYS A 3 29.88 21.71 -34.85
CA LYS A 3 30.74 22.51 -33.93
C LYS A 3 30.00 23.61 -33.14
N HIS A 4 29.94 23.40 -31.81
CA HIS A 4 29.49 24.28 -30.71
C HIS A 4 30.32 25.58 -30.59
N PRO A 5 30.00 26.54 -29.68
CA PRO A 5 30.08 26.45 -28.20
C PRO A 5 28.82 27.04 -27.51
N GLY A 6 28.50 26.91 -26.21
CA GLY A 6 29.29 26.69 -25.00
C GLY A 6 29.14 27.91 -24.09
N LEU A 7 28.55 27.77 -22.89
CA LEU A 7 28.70 28.75 -21.81
C LEU A 7 28.70 28.04 -20.45
N LEU A 8 29.91 27.83 -19.92
CA LEU A 8 30.21 27.65 -18.50
C LEU A 8 30.28 29.03 -17.85
N PHE A 9 29.86 29.16 -16.59
CA PHE A 9 30.33 30.22 -15.72
C PHE A 9 30.82 29.61 -14.40
N ALA A 10 32.06 29.93 -14.06
CA ALA A 10 32.71 29.56 -12.82
C ALA A 10 33.45 30.79 -12.26
N LEU A 11 33.44 30.86 -10.92
CA LEU A 11 34.33 31.58 -9.99
C LEU A 11 34.36 33.11 -9.98
N LEU A 12 34.33 33.66 -8.76
CA LEU A 12 35.39 34.54 -8.24
C LEU A 12 35.47 34.48 -6.70
N LEU A 13 36.67 34.19 -6.20
CA LEU A 13 37.12 34.45 -4.83
C LEU A 13 37.48 35.94 -4.66
N ALA A 14 37.37 36.46 -3.44
CA ALA A 14 38.30 37.46 -2.92
C ALA A 14 38.40 37.33 -1.39
N GLY A 15 39.64 37.26 -0.88
CA GLY A 15 39.98 37.33 0.53
C GLY A 15 40.73 38.61 0.88
N CYS A 16 40.69 38.96 2.17
CA CYS A 16 41.58 39.83 2.97
C CYS A 16 40.85 39.92 4.34
N GLY A 17 41.43 39.79 5.54
CA GLY A 17 42.79 39.80 6.06
C GLY A 17 42.73 40.53 7.42
N GLY A 18 43.34 39.98 8.48
CA GLY A 18 43.82 40.76 9.64
C GLY A 18 43.13 40.60 11.01
N GLY A 19 43.73 39.74 11.85
CA GLY A 19 44.24 40.00 13.21
C GLY A 19 43.41 40.70 14.31
N GLY A 20 43.34 40.07 15.49
CA GLY A 20 43.08 40.73 16.78
C GLY A 20 42.65 39.76 17.88
N GLY A 21 43.49 39.57 18.90
CA GLY A 21 43.29 38.58 19.97
C GLY A 21 42.30 38.98 21.08
N GLY A 22 41.90 38.00 21.88
CA GLY A 22 41.12 38.19 23.10
C GLY A 22 40.52 36.88 23.63
N SER A 23 41.10 36.36 24.70
CA SER A 23 40.70 35.14 25.43
C SER A 23 39.27 35.18 25.96
N SER A 24 38.53 34.06 25.91
CA SER A 24 37.90 33.41 27.09
C SER A 24 36.87 32.32 26.71
N ALA A 25 36.84 31.29 27.57
CA ALA A 25 35.82 30.25 27.73
C ALA A 25 35.68 29.18 26.62
N SER A 26 36.50 28.13 26.76
CA SER A 26 36.23 26.80 26.22
C SER A 26 34.92 26.25 26.82
N THR A 27 33.82 26.35 26.08
CA THR A 27 32.67 25.49 26.29
C THR A 27 32.95 24.18 25.55
N SER A 28 33.33 23.16 26.32
CA SER A 28 33.41 21.79 25.85
C SER A 28 32.06 21.38 25.29
N SER A 29 31.95 21.26 23.96
CA SER A 29 30.81 20.59 23.33
C SER A 29 30.86 19.13 23.78
N ALA A 30 29.95 18.73 24.66
CA ALA A 30 29.76 17.33 25.00
C ALA A 30 29.39 16.60 23.70
N ALA A 31 30.28 15.73 23.23
CA ALA A 31 29.96 14.77 22.20
C ALA A 31 28.73 13.96 22.67
N PRO A 32 27.76 13.65 21.79
CA PRO A 32 26.66 12.80 22.16
C PRO A 32 27.23 11.48 22.69
N ALA A 33 26.80 11.10 23.89
CA ALA A 33 27.22 9.86 24.53
C ALA A 33 26.97 8.71 23.54
N SER A 34 28.05 8.07 23.10
CA SER A 34 27.95 6.83 22.32
C SER A 34 27.31 5.80 23.23
N THR A 35 26.05 5.46 22.95
CA THR A 35 25.41 4.32 23.57
C THR A 35 26.22 3.08 23.18
N SER A 36 26.89 2.47 24.15
CA SER A 36 27.57 1.20 23.94
C SER A 36 26.61 0.20 23.28
N PRO A 37 27.05 -0.61 22.30
CA PRO A 37 26.19 -1.57 21.64
C PRO A 37 25.52 -2.47 22.67
N LYS A 38 24.18 -2.46 22.71
CA LYS A 38 23.39 -3.36 23.55
C LYS A 38 23.75 -4.78 23.15
N ALA A 39 24.30 -5.58 24.07
CA ALA A 39 24.57 -6.98 23.80
C ALA A 39 23.25 -7.69 23.47
N CYS A 40 23.18 -8.30 22.30
CA CYS A 40 22.02 -9.07 21.84
C CYS A 40 21.96 -10.37 22.64
N THR A 41 21.09 -10.43 23.64
CA THR A 41 20.91 -11.61 24.50
C THR A 41 19.70 -12.45 24.14
N ASP A 42 18.79 -11.92 23.31
CA ASP A 42 17.62 -12.63 22.81
C ASP A 42 17.94 -13.32 21.47
N GLY A 43 17.12 -14.30 21.08
CA GLY A 43 17.28 -15.01 19.80
C GLY A 43 17.18 -14.11 18.57
N PRO A 44 17.27 -14.67 17.34
CA PRO A 44 17.26 -13.87 16.11
C PRO A 44 15.95 -13.11 15.87
N TYR A 45 14.88 -13.43 16.61
CA TYR A 45 13.55 -12.83 16.48
C TYR A 45 12.97 -12.46 17.83
N THR A 46 12.26 -11.33 17.89
CA THR A 46 11.54 -10.84 19.06
C THR A 46 10.19 -10.26 18.68
N THR A 47 9.19 -10.45 19.53
CA THR A 47 7.88 -9.76 19.44
C THR A 47 7.83 -8.51 20.32
N ASP A 48 8.95 -8.11 20.92
CA ASP A 48 9.12 -6.90 21.71
C ASP A 48 10.09 -5.95 21.01
N ALA A 49 9.56 -4.82 20.54
CA ALA A 49 10.32 -3.78 19.84
C ALA A 49 11.51 -3.25 20.67
N ALA A 50 11.44 -3.23 22.00
CA ALA A 50 12.51 -2.76 22.85
C ALA A 50 13.74 -3.70 22.88
N LYS A 51 13.57 -4.94 22.40
CA LYS A 51 14.61 -5.97 22.33
C LYS A 51 15.33 -6.03 20.98
N VAL A 52 14.92 -5.23 20.00
CA VAL A 52 15.62 -5.13 18.71
C VAL A 52 17.06 -4.67 18.96
N CYS A 53 18.01 -5.30 18.27
CA CYS A 53 19.41 -4.96 18.40
C CYS A 53 20.17 -5.17 17.08
N THR A 54 21.24 -4.38 16.91
CA THR A 54 22.17 -4.47 15.80
C THR A 54 23.57 -4.78 16.31
N ASP A 55 24.40 -5.41 15.49
CA ASP A 55 25.82 -5.60 15.78
C ASP A 55 26.60 -4.27 15.67
N ALA A 56 27.90 -4.31 15.96
CA ALA A 56 28.78 -3.14 15.88
C ALA A 56 28.96 -2.60 14.45
N SER A 57 28.58 -3.36 13.42
CA SER A 57 28.56 -2.96 12.01
C SER A 57 27.21 -2.40 11.57
N GLY A 58 26.22 -2.33 12.48
CA GLY A 58 24.87 -1.86 12.18
C GLY A 58 23.97 -2.92 11.55
N ASN A 59 24.40 -4.17 11.45
CA ASN A 59 23.55 -5.24 10.92
C ASN A 59 22.55 -5.67 11.97
N LEU A 60 21.31 -5.93 11.55
CA LEU A 60 20.26 -6.45 12.41
C LEU A 60 20.62 -7.85 12.94
N VAL A 61 20.61 -8.01 14.27
CA VAL A 61 20.90 -9.28 14.95
C VAL A 61 19.62 -9.91 15.51
N THR A 62 18.79 -9.10 16.19
CA THR A 62 17.48 -9.51 16.68
C THR A 62 16.40 -8.70 15.98
N ALA A 63 15.60 -9.38 15.17
CA ALA A 63 14.58 -8.80 14.32
C ALA A 63 13.22 -8.69 15.02
N TYR A 64 12.52 -7.57 14.81
CA TYR A 64 11.15 -7.41 15.28
C TYR A 64 10.17 -8.10 14.32
N VAL A 65 9.35 -8.99 14.87
CA VAL A 65 8.39 -9.82 14.14
C VAL A 65 7.01 -9.77 14.81
N TYR A 66 5.97 -10.18 14.10
CA TYR A 66 4.62 -10.27 14.64
C TYR A 66 4.48 -11.52 15.51
N VAL A 67 5.00 -12.65 15.03
CA VAL A 67 4.99 -13.93 15.72
C VAL A 67 6.37 -14.58 15.58
N GLN A 68 6.75 -15.41 16.55
CA GLN A 68 8.00 -16.17 16.46
C GLN A 68 7.92 -17.16 15.29
N PRO A 69 8.86 -17.10 14.33
CA PRO A 69 8.76 -17.92 13.13
C PRO A 69 9.21 -19.36 13.38
N ASN A 70 8.52 -20.29 12.72
CA ASN A 70 8.89 -21.70 12.71
C ASN A 70 9.74 -22.04 11.48
N THR A 71 9.47 -21.39 10.35
CA THR A 71 10.21 -21.60 9.10
C THR A 71 10.76 -20.29 8.59
N VAL A 72 12.05 -20.26 8.23
CA VAL A 72 12.68 -19.11 7.59
C VAL A 72 12.87 -19.41 6.12
N ILE A 73 12.37 -18.51 5.26
CA ILE A 73 12.60 -18.53 3.82
C ILE A 73 13.74 -17.54 3.50
N PRO A 74 14.91 -18.01 3.06
CA PRO A 74 16.05 -17.15 2.75
C PRO A 74 15.74 -16.14 1.65
N ASP A 75 16.43 -15.00 1.70
CA ASP A 75 16.44 -14.03 0.61
C ASP A 75 16.99 -14.67 -0.68
N GLY A 76 16.43 -14.29 -1.83
CA GLY A 76 16.79 -14.84 -3.14
C GLY A 76 16.23 -16.24 -3.42
N THR A 77 15.37 -16.78 -2.55
CA THR A 77 14.72 -18.09 -2.78
C THR A 77 13.92 -18.06 -4.08
N VAL A 78 14.13 -19.06 -4.94
CA VAL A 78 13.37 -19.24 -6.19
C VAL A 78 12.57 -20.53 -6.13
N ILE A 79 11.25 -20.42 -6.21
CA ILE A 79 10.31 -21.53 -6.30
C ILE A 79 10.22 -21.95 -7.78
N THR A 80 10.76 -23.13 -8.08
CA THR A 80 10.90 -23.67 -9.46
C THR A 80 10.00 -24.88 -9.73
N ALA A 81 9.26 -25.35 -8.72
CA ALA A 81 8.23 -26.37 -8.83
C ALA A 81 7.07 -26.03 -7.90
N ASP A 82 5.88 -26.55 -8.19
CA ASP A 82 4.68 -26.28 -7.41
C ASP A 82 4.95 -26.55 -5.93
N THR A 83 4.69 -25.55 -5.11
CA THR A 83 5.07 -25.54 -3.70
C THR A 83 3.89 -25.12 -2.86
N THR A 84 3.69 -25.80 -1.74
CA THR A 84 2.72 -25.41 -0.73
C THR A 84 3.45 -25.12 0.58
N TRP A 85 3.26 -23.92 1.11
CA TRP A 85 3.71 -23.57 2.46
C TRP A 85 2.70 -24.10 3.46
N GLN A 86 2.87 -25.35 3.88
CA GLN A 86 1.96 -26.05 4.79
C GLN A 86 1.78 -25.31 6.12
N ALA A 87 0.57 -25.33 6.69
CA ALA A 87 0.28 -24.69 7.97
C ALA A 87 1.19 -25.19 9.12
N SER A 88 1.68 -26.44 9.05
CA SER A 88 2.63 -26.98 10.05
C SER A 88 3.99 -26.27 10.07
N GLY A 89 4.36 -25.58 9.00
CA GLY A 89 5.58 -24.76 8.94
C GLY A 89 5.35 -23.29 9.32
N SER A 90 4.10 -22.89 9.55
CA SER A 90 3.72 -21.54 9.95
C SER A 90 4.16 -21.23 11.39
N PRO A 91 4.62 -20.01 11.72
CA PRO A 91 4.78 -18.86 10.82
C PRO A 91 5.99 -18.99 9.90
N TYR A 92 5.81 -18.57 8.65
CA TYR A 92 6.89 -18.43 7.66
C TYR A 92 7.44 -17.02 7.68
N PHE A 93 8.75 -16.88 7.90
CA PHE A 93 9.45 -15.61 7.87
C PHE A 93 10.20 -15.43 6.55
N LEU A 94 9.90 -14.35 5.82
CA LEU A 94 10.58 -13.99 4.58
C LEU A 94 11.77 -13.08 4.88
N ALA A 95 13.00 -13.59 4.76
CA ALA A 95 14.20 -12.81 5.03
C ALA A 95 14.51 -11.73 3.96
N GLY A 96 13.84 -11.81 2.80
CA GLY A 96 14.02 -10.90 1.68
C GLY A 96 13.01 -11.16 0.58
N THR A 97 13.47 -11.26 -0.66
CA THR A 97 12.62 -11.54 -1.83
C THR A 97 12.57 -13.03 -2.13
N VAL A 98 11.35 -13.54 -2.31
CA VAL A 98 11.06 -14.88 -2.83
C VAL A 98 10.47 -14.75 -4.22
N ARG A 99 11.00 -15.50 -5.19
CA ARG A 99 10.48 -15.51 -6.57
C ARG A 99 9.67 -16.77 -6.84
N VAL A 100 8.46 -16.61 -7.34
CA VAL A 100 7.67 -17.71 -7.94
C VAL A 100 7.93 -17.72 -9.45
N ALA A 101 8.60 -18.76 -9.95
CA ALA A 101 8.99 -18.85 -11.35
C ALA A 101 7.79 -18.97 -12.31
N PRO A 102 7.91 -18.59 -13.60
CA PRO A 102 6.86 -18.77 -14.59
C PRO A 102 6.37 -20.22 -14.66
N GLY A 103 5.05 -20.41 -14.80
CA GLY A 103 4.43 -21.73 -14.91
C GLY A 103 4.37 -22.54 -13.60
N VAL A 104 4.82 -21.96 -12.48
CA VAL A 104 4.84 -22.59 -11.16
C VAL A 104 3.86 -21.92 -10.22
N THR A 105 3.25 -22.70 -9.32
CA THR A 105 2.31 -22.22 -8.31
C THR A 105 2.93 -22.26 -6.91
N LEU A 106 2.90 -21.14 -6.19
CA LEU A 106 3.00 -21.11 -4.74
C LEU A 106 1.59 -21.07 -4.14
N THR A 107 1.27 -22.05 -3.31
CA THR A 107 0.03 -22.09 -2.54
C THR A 107 0.31 -21.82 -1.06
N ILE A 108 -0.40 -20.86 -0.48
CA ILE A 108 -0.43 -20.56 0.94
C ILE A 108 -1.84 -20.93 1.44
N PRO A 109 -2.01 -22.12 2.05
CA PRO A 109 -3.32 -22.60 2.47
C PRO A 109 -3.80 -21.90 3.74
N ASP A 110 -5.08 -22.05 4.04
CA ASP A 110 -5.74 -21.52 5.24
C ASP A 110 -4.96 -21.83 6.54
N ASN A 111 -5.09 -20.94 7.54
CA ASN A 111 -4.42 -21.03 8.84
C ASN A 111 -2.88 -20.92 8.76
N THR A 112 -2.35 -20.40 7.66
CA THR A 112 -0.92 -20.09 7.51
C THR A 112 -0.66 -18.61 7.83
N VAL A 113 0.43 -18.34 8.54
CA VAL A 113 0.99 -17.01 8.76
C VAL A 113 2.25 -16.89 7.92
N VAL A 114 2.30 -15.86 7.09
CA VAL A 114 3.51 -15.44 6.39
C VAL A 114 3.80 -14.02 6.81
N GLU A 115 5.02 -13.78 7.24
CA GLU A 115 5.44 -12.49 7.74
C GLU A 115 6.84 -12.10 7.29
N THR A 116 7.17 -10.85 7.53
CA THR A 116 8.51 -10.29 7.40
C THR A 116 8.80 -9.39 8.59
N TYR A 117 9.93 -8.68 8.53
CA TYR A 117 10.27 -7.65 9.50
C TYR A 117 9.11 -6.69 9.72
N ARG A 118 8.71 -6.55 10.99
CA ARG A 118 7.80 -5.51 11.42
C ARG A 118 8.59 -4.22 11.61
N SER A 119 8.02 -3.09 11.18
CA SER A 119 8.59 -1.79 11.46
C SER A 119 8.65 -1.56 12.97
N VAL A 120 9.85 -1.20 13.47
CA VAL A 120 10.03 -0.80 14.87
C VAL A 120 9.34 0.55 15.05
N PRO A 121 8.39 0.69 16.00
CA PRO A 121 7.76 1.97 16.27
C PRO A 121 8.81 3.02 16.61
N CYS A 122 8.76 4.16 15.93
CA CYS A 122 9.67 5.25 16.22
C CYS A 122 9.34 5.89 17.56
N THR A 123 10.37 6.29 18.30
CA THR A 123 10.25 7.02 19.57
C THR A 123 10.23 8.54 19.38
N ALA A 124 10.45 9.02 18.16
CA ALA A 124 10.39 10.42 17.73
C ALA A 124 9.74 10.52 16.35
N ASP A 125 9.61 11.74 15.82
CA ASP A 125 9.08 11.99 14.48
C ASP A 125 9.81 11.15 13.42
N CYS A 126 9.05 10.38 12.65
CA CYS A 126 9.61 9.54 11.59
C CYS A 126 8.60 9.30 10.48
N VAL A 127 9.15 8.99 9.31
CA VAL A 127 8.40 8.58 8.14
C VAL A 127 8.79 7.14 7.82
N GLY A 128 7.79 6.28 7.74
CA GLY A 128 7.96 4.89 7.34
C GLY A 128 8.48 4.81 5.90
N THR A 129 9.13 3.71 5.58
CA THR A 129 9.60 3.45 4.21
C THR A 129 8.90 2.23 3.67
N ILE A 130 8.76 2.18 2.35
CA ILE A 130 8.21 1.00 1.69
C ILE A 130 9.13 -0.20 1.97
N PRO A 131 8.57 -1.39 2.25
CA PRO A 131 9.36 -2.59 2.41
C PRO A 131 10.25 -2.86 1.18
N THR A 132 11.53 -3.06 1.43
CA THR A 132 12.50 -3.58 0.44
C THR A 132 12.77 -5.07 0.64
N LYS A 133 12.10 -5.68 1.63
CA LYS A 133 12.20 -7.09 2.03
C LYS A 133 10.81 -7.64 2.32
N GLY A 134 10.69 -8.96 2.40
CA GLY A 134 9.40 -9.62 2.59
C GLY A 134 8.54 -9.61 1.34
N ILE A 135 9.17 -9.68 0.17
CA ILE A 135 8.51 -9.59 -1.13
C ILE A 135 8.31 -10.99 -1.67
N ILE A 136 7.09 -11.33 -2.04
CA ILE A 136 6.79 -12.47 -2.92
C ILE A 136 6.61 -11.90 -4.33
N ASN A 137 7.64 -12.07 -5.16
CA ASN A 137 7.63 -11.64 -6.56
C ASN A 137 7.13 -12.77 -7.47
N VAL A 138 5.99 -12.54 -8.13
CA VAL A 138 5.17 -13.56 -8.78
C VAL A 138 5.28 -13.43 -10.30
N ALA A 139 6.07 -14.31 -10.92
CA ALA A 139 6.06 -14.53 -12.36
C ALA A 139 5.20 -15.75 -12.75
N GLY A 140 4.98 -16.68 -11.82
CA GLY A 140 4.06 -17.81 -11.95
C GLY A 140 2.66 -17.50 -11.40
N THR A 141 2.22 -18.27 -10.41
CA THR A 141 0.93 -18.09 -9.72
C THR A 141 1.12 -18.08 -8.21
N LEU A 142 0.49 -17.13 -7.53
CA LEU A 142 0.37 -17.09 -6.08
C LEU A 142 -1.10 -17.25 -5.69
N ASN A 143 -1.40 -18.33 -4.98
CA ASN A 143 -2.72 -18.60 -4.41
C ASN A 143 -2.66 -18.50 -2.90
N VAL A 144 -3.38 -17.54 -2.32
CA VAL A 144 -3.44 -17.30 -0.88
C VAL A 144 -4.85 -17.53 -0.38
N GLY A 145 -4.98 -18.50 0.53
CA GLY A 145 -6.23 -18.85 1.19
C GLY A 145 -7.27 -19.47 0.26
N SER A 146 -8.34 -19.96 0.89
CA SER A 146 -9.46 -20.58 0.21
C SER A 146 -10.77 -20.31 0.97
N GLN A 147 -10.90 -20.73 2.23
CA GLN A 147 -12.13 -20.61 3.03
C GLN A 147 -11.88 -20.03 4.44
N GLY A 148 -10.71 -20.28 5.02
CA GLY A 148 -10.29 -19.82 6.34
C GLY A 148 -9.18 -18.77 6.28
N PRO A 149 -8.93 -18.06 7.40
CA PRO A 149 -8.02 -16.92 7.40
C PRO A 149 -6.57 -17.35 7.16
N VAL A 150 -5.94 -16.78 6.14
CA VAL A 150 -4.47 -16.67 6.03
C VAL A 150 -4.04 -15.32 6.60
N GLN A 151 -2.84 -15.20 7.15
CA GLN A 151 -2.29 -13.92 7.59
C GLN A 151 -1.05 -13.56 6.77
N LEU A 152 -1.06 -12.38 6.16
CA LEU A 152 0.08 -11.77 5.48
C LEU A 152 0.48 -10.51 6.24
N LEU A 153 1.58 -10.59 7.00
CA LEU A 153 1.97 -9.56 7.97
C LEU A 153 3.25 -8.85 7.51
N GLY A 154 3.13 -7.61 7.07
CA GLY A 154 4.24 -6.85 6.47
C GLY A 154 4.63 -7.30 5.05
N VAL A 155 3.98 -8.34 4.52
CA VAL A 155 4.38 -9.00 3.27
C VAL A 155 3.95 -8.17 2.06
N THR A 156 4.83 -8.09 1.07
CA THR A 156 4.52 -7.51 -0.24
C THR A 156 4.23 -8.62 -1.25
N ALA A 157 3.01 -8.68 -1.78
CA ALA A 157 2.70 -9.49 -2.94
C ALA A 157 2.89 -8.64 -4.20
N ALA A 158 3.84 -9.00 -5.05
CA ALA A 158 4.20 -8.21 -6.23
C ALA A 158 4.23 -9.07 -7.49
N ASN A 159 3.78 -8.51 -8.62
CA ASN A 159 4.04 -9.08 -9.95
C ASN A 159 4.51 -8.00 -10.95
N THR A 160 4.98 -6.85 -10.45
CA THR A 160 5.31 -5.64 -11.22
C THR A 160 6.77 -5.53 -11.69
N SER A 161 7.63 -6.54 -11.48
CA SER A 161 9.05 -6.39 -11.79
C SER A 161 9.31 -6.00 -13.25
N LEU A 162 10.09 -4.94 -13.43
CA LEU A 162 10.52 -4.36 -14.71
C LEU A 162 11.71 -5.10 -15.37
N THR A 163 12.25 -6.15 -14.74
CA THR A 163 13.28 -6.99 -15.38
C THR A 163 12.62 -8.07 -16.23
N GLN A 164 13.15 -8.27 -17.44
CA GLN A 164 12.55 -8.99 -18.58
C GLN A 164 12.17 -10.47 -18.34
N ASP A 165 12.45 -11.01 -17.14
CA ASP A 165 12.18 -12.40 -16.72
C ASP A 165 11.47 -12.53 -15.34
N ALA A 166 10.89 -11.46 -14.77
CA ALA A 166 10.59 -11.44 -13.31
C ALA A 166 9.25 -10.86 -12.85
N GLY A 167 8.23 -10.68 -13.69
CA GLY A 167 6.90 -10.21 -13.27
C GLY A 167 5.81 -10.60 -14.27
N GLY A 168 4.54 -10.35 -13.94
CA GLY A 168 3.37 -10.63 -14.78
C GLY A 168 2.57 -11.90 -14.44
N GLY A 169 2.90 -12.56 -13.33
CA GLY A 169 2.18 -13.74 -12.85
C GLY A 169 0.81 -13.41 -12.24
N VAL A 170 0.02 -14.44 -11.96
CA VAL A 170 -1.33 -14.31 -11.39
C VAL A 170 -1.25 -14.27 -9.86
N VAL A 171 -1.97 -13.32 -9.25
CA VAL A 171 -2.08 -13.22 -7.79
C VAL A 171 -3.55 -13.33 -7.39
N SER A 172 -3.86 -14.32 -6.56
CA SER A 172 -5.19 -14.53 -5.97
C SER A 172 -5.08 -14.55 -4.46
N ILE A 173 -5.74 -13.60 -3.80
CA ILE A 173 -5.78 -13.44 -2.34
C ILE A 173 -7.21 -13.60 -1.88
N THR A 174 -7.50 -14.58 -1.05
CA THR A 174 -8.87 -14.90 -0.64
C THR A 174 -8.89 -15.25 0.84
N HIS A 175 -9.90 -14.77 1.58
CA HIS A 175 -10.01 -14.99 3.03
C HIS A 175 -8.69 -14.71 3.77
N THR A 176 -8.06 -13.56 3.49
CA THR A 176 -6.76 -13.21 4.07
C THR A 176 -6.88 -12.00 4.99
N VAL A 177 -6.17 -12.02 6.11
CA VAL A 177 -5.87 -10.83 6.92
C VAL A 177 -4.51 -10.28 6.47
N LEU A 178 -4.54 -9.11 5.84
CA LEU A 178 -3.37 -8.36 5.42
C LEU A 178 -3.16 -7.24 6.43
N GLN A 179 -1.98 -7.20 7.04
CA GLN A 179 -1.62 -6.15 7.97
C GLN A 179 -0.28 -5.54 7.56
N ASP A 180 -0.24 -4.21 7.46
CA ASP A 180 0.97 -3.44 7.11
C ASP A 180 1.61 -3.97 5.80
N ALA A 181 0.75 -4.49 4.90
CA ALA A 181 1.13 -5.24 3.71
C ALA A 181 1.10 -4.36 2.47
N PHE A 182 1.74 -4.82 1.41
CA PHE A 182 1.69 -4.18 0.10
C PHE A 182 1.23 -5.15 -0.97
N VAL A 183 0.45 -4.64 -1.91
CA VAL A 183 0.02 -5.35 -3.12
C VAL A 183 0.41 -4.50 -4.31
N GLN A 184 1.39 -4.97 -5.07
CA GLN A 184 1.99 -4.26 -6.19
C GLN A 184 1.74 -5.05 -7.48
N ILE A 185 0.67 -4.67 -8.18
CA ILE A 185 0.16 -5.44 -9.31
C ILE A 185 0.32 -4.68 -10.61
N SER A 186 0.74 -5.40 -11.64
CA SER A 186 0.84 -4.94 -13.01
C SER A 186 -0.53 -4.89 -13.67
N ASP A 187 -0.80 -3.83 -14.40
CA ASP A 187 -2.01 -3.61 -15.21
C ASP A 187 -2.11 -4.55 -16.44
N VAL A 188 -1.21 -5.52 -16.58
CA VAL A 188 -1.33 -6.59 -17.57
C VAL A 188 -1.55 -7.97 -16.95
N ALA A 189 -1.55 -8.08 -15.63
CA ALA A 189 -1.65 -9.36 -14.94
C ALA A 189 -3.04 -9.55 -14.30
N PRO A 190 -3.62 -10.76 -14.37
CA PRO A 190 -4.84 -11.07 -13.63
C PRO A 190 -4.62 -10.95 -12.12
N PHE A 191 -5.61 -10.36 -11.43
CA PHE A 191 -5.60 -10.19 -9.99
C PHE A 191 -6.99 -10.44 -9.40
N SER A 192 -7.01 -11.12 -8.26
CA SER A 192 -8.21 -11.28 -7.46
C SER A 192 -7.89 -11.06 -5.99
N MET A 193 -8.71 -10.26 -5.32
CA MET A 193 -8.73 -10.12 -3.87
C MET A 193 -10.16 -10.24 -3.39
N THR A 194 -10.47 -11.28 -2.62
CA THR A 194 -11.84 -11.52 -2.15
C THR A 194 -11.93 -11.86 -0.68
N TYR A 195 -13.02 -11.42 -0.04
CA TYR A 195 -13.36 -11.79 1.34
C TYR A 195 -12.23 -11.59 2.35
N SER A 196 -11.38 -10.59 2.11
CA SER A 196 -10.15 -10.34 2.87
C SER A 196 -10.26 -9.07 3.71
N GLN A 197 -9.49 -9.00 4.79
CA GLN A 197 -9.38 -7.82 5.65
C GLN A 197 -7.99 -7.23 5.50
N ALA A 198 -7.92 -5.95 5.20
CA ALA A 198 -6.69 -5.22 4.92
C ALA A 198 -6.62 -4.02 5.85
N THR A 199 -5.63 -4.02 6.74
CA THR A 199 -5.32 -2.90 7.63
C THR A 199 -3.96 -2.35 7.23
N HIS A 200 -3.90 -1.05 6.95
CA HIS A 200 -2.69 -0.37 6.47
C HIS A 200 -2.13 -1.01 5.18
N LEU A 201 -3.01 -1.38 4.24
CA LEU A 201 -2.57 -1.86 2.93
C LEU A 201 -2.04 -0.69 2.09
N ASN A 202 -0.88 -0.91 1.47
CA ASN A 202 -0.24 0.03 0.54
C ASN A 202 0.10 1.41 1.15
N VAL A 203 0.32 1.47 2.45
CA VAL A 203 0.66 2.71 3.16
C VAL A 203 1.92 2.57 3.99
N THR A 204 2.56 3.70 4.24
CA THR A 204 3.63 3.82 5.22
C THR A 204 3.16 4.66 6.41
N PRO A 205 3.52 4.27 7.65
CA PRO A 205 3.17 5.07 8.81
C PRO A 205 4.00 6.35 8.86
N ILE A 206 3.38 7.46 9.24
CA ILE A 206 4.06 8.69 9.64
C ILE A 206 3.76 8.92 11.12
N VAL A 207 4.81 9.00 11.93
CA VAL A 207 4.70 9.39 13.33
C VAL A 207 5.09 10.85 13.46
N ARG A 208 4.18 11.70 13.97
CA ARG A 208 4.49 13.09 14.36
C ARG A 208 3.88 13.39 15.72
N ASN A 209 4.68 13.91 16.65
CA ASN A 209 4.24 14.26 18.00
C ASN A 209 3.50 13.10 18.71
N GLY A 210 3.92 11.86 18.49
CA GLY A 210 3.32 10.66 19.09
C GLY A 210 2.01 10.19 18.44
N VAL A 211 1.51 10.87 17.40
CA VAL A 211 0.35 10.44 16.62
C VAL A 211 0.83 9.71 15.37
N THR A 212 0.29 8.51 15.13
CA THR A 212 0.52 7.77 13.88
C THR A 212 -0.58 8.10 12.89
N THR A 213 -0.17 8.57 11.72
CA THR A 213 -0.98 8.74 10.52
C THR A 213 -0.39 7.86 9.42
N PHE A 214 -1.02 7.82 8.25
CA PHE A 214 -0.53 7.04 7.12
C PHE A 214 -0.46 7.89 5.86
N GLU A 215 0.46 7.55 4.98
CA GLU A 215 0.55 8.09 3.63
C GLU A 215 0.59 6.95 2.61
N PRO A 216 0.10 7.18 1.37
CA PRO A 216 0.22 6.18 0.31
C PRO A 216 1.69 5.90 0.02
N GLY A 217 2.03 4.62 -0.20
CA GLY A 217 3.38 4.24 -0.59
C GLY A 217 3.81 4.90 -1.92
N THR A 218 5.03 5.43 -1.95
CA THR A 218 5.66 6.09 -3.12
C THR A 218 5.87 5.21 -4.37
N ASN A 219 5.59 3.90 -4.33
CA ASN A 219 5.75 2.99 -5.48
C ASN A 219 4.57 3.04 -6.49
N GLY A 220 3.67 4.02 -6.36
CA GLY A 220 2.48 4.16 -7.18
C GLY A 220 1.36 3.21 -6.77
N TYR A 221 0.12 3.58 -7.10
CA TYR A 221 -1.05 2.74 -6.86
C TYR A 221 -0.90 1.40 -7.59
N PRO A 222 -1.31 0.26 -7.00
CA PRO A 222 -1.63 -0.88 -7.83
C PRO A 222 -2.67 -0.45 -8.85
N ARG A 223 -2.39 -0.70 -10.13
CA ARG A 223 -3.26 -0.36 -11.25
C ARG A 223 -3.95 -1.63 -11.70
N LEU A 224 -5.24 -1.73 -11.39
CA LEU A 224 -6.06 -2.89 -11.69
C LEU A 224 -6.73 -2.72 -13.05
N SER A 225 -6.81 -3.80 -13.81
CA SER A 225 -7.35 -3.85 -15.16
C SER A 225 -7.78 -5.28 -15.51
N ARG A 226 -8.14 -5.53 -16.77
CA ARG A 226 -8.38 -6.88 -17.33
C ARG A 226 -9.34 -7.73 -16.49
N SER A 227 -10.43 -7.13 -16.05
CA SER A 227 -11.43 -7.84 -15.23
C SER A 227 -10.90 -8.36 -13.90
N ALA A 228 -9.90 -7.69 -13.33
CA ALA A 228 -9.50 -7.93 -11.94
C ALA A 228 -10.72 -7.84 -11.00
N THR A 229 -10.69 -8.64 -9.94
CA THR A 229 -11.80 -8.75 -8.99
C THR A 229 -11.36 -8.31 -7.60
N VAL A 230 -12.06 -7.32 -7.04
CA VAL A 230 -11.92 -6.85 -5.67
C VAL A 230 -13.32 -6.92 -5.05
N THR A 231 -13.61 -7.98 -4.30
CA THR A 231 -14.98 -8.24 -3.82
C THR A 231 -15.07 -8.70 -2.38
N GLY A 232 -15.99 -8.11 -1.61
CA GLY A 232 -16.26 -8.58 -0.24
C GLY A 232 -15.14 -8.28 0.75
N ASN A 233 -14.23 -7.33 0.45
CA ASN A 233 -13.10 -7.03 1.31
C ASN A 233 -13.40 -5.88 2.28
N THR A 234 -12.67 -5.84 3.39
CA THR A 234 -12.62 -4.70 4.31
C THR A 234 -11.25 -4.04 4.21
N PHE A 235 -11.20 -2.73 3.94
CA PHE A 235 -9.98 -1.91 3.94
C PHE A 235 -10.08 -0.88 5.06
N VAL A 236 -9.12 -0.88 5.98
CA VAL A 236 -9.05 0.05 7.12
C VAL A 236 -7.74 0.81 7.05
N ASP A 237 -7.82 2.14 7.12
CA ASP A 237 -6.65 3.04 7.14
C ASP A 237 -5.63 2.66 6.03
N SER A 238 -6.16 2.29 4.87
CA SER A 238 -5.40 1.78 3.74
C SER A 238 -5.43 2.78 2.59
N ALA A 239 -4.38 2.78 1.79
CA ALA A 239 -4.44 3.38 0.47
C ALA A 239 -5.28 2.46 -0.42
N ALA A 240 -6.09 3.06 -1.27
CA ALA A 240 -6.91 2.29 -2.20
C ALA A 240 -6.04 1.81 -3.38
N PHE A 241 -6.63 1.84 -4.58
CA PHE A 241 -5.98 1.39 -5.80
C PHE A 241 -6.52 2.18 -6.97
N ALA A 242 -5.73 2.18 -8.05
CA ALA A 242 -6.19 2.70 -9.32
C ALA A 242 -6.85 1.56 -10.10
N PHE A 243 -7.89 1.86 -10.88
CA PHE A 243 -8.58 0.85 -11.68
C PHE A 243 -9.10 1.42 -12.99
N ASP A 244 -9.14 0.57 -14.02
CA ASP A 244 -9.87 0.87 -15.25
C ASP A 244 -11.34 0.38 -15.18
N PRO A 245 -12.20 0.80 -16.11
CA PRO A 245 -13.61 0.40 -16.14
C PRO A 245 -13.87 -1.09 -16.38
N SER A 246 -12.84 -1.93 -16.58
CA SER A 246 -13.01 -3.38 -16.72
C SER A 246 -13.06 -4.12 -15.38
N VAL A 247 -12.65 -3.47 -14.27
CA VAL A 247 -12.47 -4.07 -12.94
C VAL A 247 -13.79 -4.21 -12.17
N PHE A 248 -13.93 -5.31 -11.43
CA PHE A 248 -15.05 -5.54 -10.52
C PHE A 248 -14.67 -5.11 -9.10
N VAL A 249 -15.26 -4.01 -8.63
CA VAL A 249 -15.13 -3.49 -7.26
C VAL A 249 -16.50 -3.55 -6.60
N GLN A 250 -16.80 -4.65 -5.91
CA GLN A 250 -18.15 -4.91 -5.40
C GLN A 250 -18.18 -5.33 -3.94
N ASN A 251 -19.19 -4.87 -3.21
CA ASN A 251 -19.42 -5.32 -1.83
C ASN A 251 -18.21 -5.14 -0.91
N ASN A 252 -17.34 -4.17 -1.17
CA ASN A 252 -16.22 -3.87 -0.28
C ASN A 252 -16.61 -2.82 0.74
N LEU A 253 -15.98 -2.88 1.90
CA LEU A 253 -16.05 -1.89 2.95
C LEU A 253 -14.72 -1.13 3.00
N PHE A 254 -14.75 0.19 2.87
CA PHE A 254 -13.61 1.07 3.01
C PHE A 254 -13.82 1.98 4.23
N ILE A 255 -12.86 2.00 5.13
CA ILE A 255 -12.89 2.80 6.36
C ILE A 255 -11.65 3.68 6.40
N ASN A 256 -11.86 4.99 6.53
CA ASN A 256 -10.80 5.98 6.75
C ASN A 256 -9.67 5.87 5.71
N MET A 257 -10.06 5.73 4.44
CA MET A 257 -9.12 5.59 3.33
C MET A 257 -8.05 6.68 3.41
N VAL A 258 -6.80 6.25 3.38
CA VAL A 258 -5.65 7.16 3.41
C VAL A 258 -5.57 7.95 2.11
N ASP A 259 -6.01 7.32 1.02
CA ASP A 259 -5.97 7.88 -0.32
C ASP A 259 -7.13 7.34 -1.18
N PRO A 260 -7.72 8.13 -2.11
CA PRO A 260 -8.92 7.74 -2.84
C PRO A 260 -8.69 6.59 -3.82
N LEU A 261 -9.79 5.99 -4.28
CA LEU A 261 -9.78 5.19 -5.50
C LEU A 261 -9.47 6.08 -6.70
N VAL A 262 -8.65 5.60 -7.63
CA VAL A 262 -8.28 6.35 -8.83
C VAL A 262 -8.87 5.69 -10.07
N LEU A 263 -9.81 6.34 -10.73
CA LEU A 263 -10.35 5.89 -12.01
C LEU A 263 -9.38 6.28 -13.13
N ILE A 264 -8.80 5.28 -13.79
CA ILE A 264 -7.91 5.47 -14.95
C ILE A 264 -8.76 5.63 -16.22
N ASP A 265 -8.42 6.62 -17.04
CA ASP A 265 -9.00 6.83 -18.37
C ASP A 265 -8.56 5.76 -19.39
N ALA A 266 -9.08 4.55 -19.23
CA ALA A 266 -8.88 3.41 -20.12
C ALA A 266 -10.24 2.76 -20.46
N PHE A 267 -11.18 3.59 -20.90
CA PHE A 267 -12.52 3.13 -21.28
C PHE A 267 -12.51 2.30 -22.57
N PRO A 268 -13.45 1.35 -22.71
CA PRO A 268 -13.66 0.66 -23.97
C PRO A 268 -13.94 1.62 -25.14
N ALA A 269 -13.71 1.14 -26.36
CA ALA A 269 -14.02 1.91 -27.57
C ALA A 269 -15.47 2.38 -27.60
N ALA A 270 -15.71 3.51 -28.26
CA ALA A 270 -17.03 4.16 -28.31
C ALA A 270 -18.16 3.17 -28.64
N GLY A 271 -19.19 3.17 -27.79
CA GLY A 271 -20.35 2.28 -27.92
C GLY A 271 -20.22 0.92 -27.22
N GLN A 272 -19.06 0.59 -26.65
CA GLN A 272 -18.90 -0.58 -25.77
C GLN A 272 -19.05 -0.17 -24.31
N PRO A 273 -19.93 -0.82 -23.52
CA PRO A 273 -20.02 -0.54 -22.10
C PRO A 273 -18.77 -1.04 -21.36
N PRO A 274 -18.38 -0.41 -20.24
CA PRO A 274 -17.47 -1.00 -19.28
C PRO A 274 -17.88 -2.43 -18.92
N SER A 275 -16.92 -3.37 -18.89
CA SER A 275 -17.18 -4.75 -18.46
C SER A 275 -17.19 -4.91 -16.94
N GLY A 276 -16.54 -3.98 -16.23
CA GLY A 276 -16.43 -3.97 -14.78
C GLY A 276 -17.65 -3.34 -14.11
N ILE A 277 -17.71 -3.49 -12.79
CA ILE A 277 -18.79 -2.96 -11.95
C ILE A 277 -18.19 -2.39 -10.68
N ALA A 278 -18.54 -1.15 -10.34
CA ALA A 278 -18.09 -0.49 -9.11
C ALA A 278 -19.30 -0.08 -8.25
N GLN A 279 -19.95 -1.06 -7.62
CA GLN A 279 -21.25 -0.89 -6.94
C GLN A 279 -21.35 -1.69 -5.64
N ARG A 280 -22.31 -1.32 -4.79
CA ARG A 280 -22.61 -1.97 -3.50
C ARG A 280 -21.47 -1.93 -2.49
N ASN A 281 -20.51 -1.03 -2.67
CA ASN A 281 -19.46 -0.78 -1.69
C ASN A 281 -19.96 0.18 -0.60
N SER A 282 -19.30 0.17 0.55
CA SER A 282 -19.52 1.10 1.66
C SER A 282 -18.27 1.92 1.92
N PHE A 283 -18.41 3.24 1.99
CA PHE A 283 -17.32 4.18 2.27
C PHE A 283 -17.59 4.93 3.57
N LEU A 284 -16.83 4.64 4.62
CA LEU A 284 -17.02 5.19 5.95
C LEU A 284 -15.82 6.05 6.34
N PHE A 285 -16.10 7.27 6.80
CA PHE A 285 -15.08 8.14 7.39
C PHE A 285 -15.47 8.40 8.82
N LYS A 286 -14.65 7.93 9.77
CA LYS A 286 -14.91 8.01 11.20
C LYS A 286 -14.52 9.37 11.76
N LYS A 287 -15.30 9.85 12.72
CA LYS A 287 -15.10 11.15 13.38
C LYS A 287 -13.73 11.28 14.04
N ASP A 288 -13.23 10.19 14.61
CA ASP A 288 -11.98 10.18 15.35
C ASP A 288 -10.80 9.69 14.49
N SER A 289 -11.00 9.54 13.17
CA SER A 289 -9.93 9.13 12.27
C SER A 289 -8.85 10.22 12.17
N PRO A 290 -7.56 9.86 12.36
CA PRO A 290 -6.47 10.80 12.18
C PRO A 290 -6.13 11.02 10.68
N ASN A 291 -6.65 10.19 9.78
CA ASN A 291 -6.47 10.36 8.34
C ASN A 291 -7.33 11.52 7.84
N LEU A 292 -6.77 12.39 7.01
CA LEU A 292 -7.43 13.61 6.53
C LEU A 292 -8.20 13.43 5.23
N ASN A 293 -7.87 12.40 4.44
CA ASN A 293 -8.55 12.16 3.18
C ASN A 293 -10.05 11.90 3.40
N ARG A 294 -10.88 12.63 2.64
CA ARG A 294 -12.34 12.45 2.58
C ARG A 294 -12.83 12.17 1.17
N ILE A 295 -11.91 12.09 0.21
CA ILE A 295 -12.23 11.75 -1.17
C ILE A 295 -12.34 10.23 -1.27
N VAL A 296 -13.41 9.77 -1.91
CA VAL A 296 -13.66 8.35 -2.17
C VAL A 296 -13.06 7.96 -3.51
N ILE A 297 -13.27 8.78 -4.54
CA ILE A 297 -12.85 8.48 -5.90
C ILE A 297 -12.46 9.74 -6.66
N GLU A 298 -11.38 9.65 -7.43
CA GLU A 298 -10.88 10.68 -8.33
C GLU A 298 -10.68 10.13 -9.74
N SER A 299 -11.07 10.89 -10.76
CA SER A 299 -10.79 10.58 -12.16
C SER A 299 -9.39 11.09 -12.56
N HIS A 300 -8.55 10.22 -13.11
CA HIS A 300 -7.22 10.57 -13.65
C HIS A 300 -7.13 10.26 -15.15
N GLY A 301 -6.43 11.13 -15.88
CA GLY A 301 -6.13 10.93 -17.31
C GLY A 301 -6.04 12.25 -18.06
N THR A 302 -6.02 12.17 -19.39
CA THR A 302 -5.92 13.36 -20.24
C THR A 302 -7.31 13.81 -20.65
N TYR A 303 -7.72 15.00 -20.21
CA TYR A 303 -9.01 15.55 -20.60
C TYR A 303 -9.12 15.76 -22.10
N ASN A 304 -10.17 15.18 -22.69
CA ASN A 304 -10.61 15.46 -24.03
C ASN A 304 -12.12 15.69 -24.00
N ALA A 305 -12.54 16.94 -24.21
CA ALA A 305 -13.93 17.36 -24.21
C ALA A 305 -14.81 16.59 -25.21
N SER A 306 -14.21 16.02 -26.27
CA SER A 306 -14.93 15.26 -27.30
C SER A 306 -15.14 13.79 -26.94
N THR A 307 -14.53 13.30 -25.85
CA THR A 307 -14.56 11.89 -25.44
C THR A 307 -14.74 11.73 -23.94
N VAL A 308 -15.44 12.65 -23.27
CA VAL A 308 -15.73 12.51 -21.84
C VAL A 308 -16.53 11.22 -21.62
N HIS A 309 -15.97 10.32 -20.81
CA HIS A 309 -16.60 9.05 -20.48
C HIS A 309 -17.36 9.15 -19.15
N SER A 310 -18.25 8.20 -18.91
CA SER A 310 -18.98 8.10 -17.65
C SER A 310 -18.76 6.73 -17.00
N LEU A 311 -18.39 6.73 -15.72
CA LEU A 311 -18.38 5.54 -14.89
C LEU A 311 -19.67 5.50 -14.06
N HIS A 312 -20.38 4.38 -14.10
CA HIS A 312 -21.48 4.11 -13.18
C HIS A 312 -20.94 3.66 -11.82
N PHE A 313 -21.01 4.57 -10.85
CA PHE A 313 -20.59 4.36 -9.46
C PHE A 313 -21.78 4.48 -8.48
N SER A 314 -22.98 4.16 -8.99
CA SER A 314 -24.24 4.19 -8.26
C SER A 314 -24.41 3.00 -7.33
N ASN A 315 -25.43 3.04 -6.48
CA ASN A 315 -25.74 1.96 -5.53
C ASN A 315 -24.57 1.65 -4.59
N ASN A 316 -23.76 2.65 -4.23
CA ASN A 316 -22.80 2.57 -3.14
C ASN A 316 -23.36 3.29 -1.91
N PHE A 317 -23.00 2.84 -0.71
CA PHE A 317 -23.28 3.53 0.54
C PHE A 317 -22.11 4.46 0.89
N TRP A 318 -22.40 5.72 1.14
CA TRP A 318 -21.38 6.76 1.31
C TRP A 318 -21.14 7.10 2.79
N GLY A 319 -21.69 6.33 3.73
CA GLY A 319 -21.60 6.66 5.16
C GLY A 319 -22.49 7.84 5.59
N VAL A 320 -23.04 8.58 4.62
CA VAL A 320 -23.94 9.73 4.74
C VAL A 320 -24.98 9.68 3.62
N THR A 321 -26.07 10.45 3.74
CA THR A 321 -27.15 10.52 2.73
C THR A 321 -27.30 11.90 2.10
N ASP A 322 -26.54 12.89 2.57
CA ASP A 322 -26.57 14.25 2.02
C ASP A 322 -25.79 14.33 0.69
N ASN A 323 -26.48 14.70 -0.40
CA ASN A 323 -25.89 14.73 -1.73
C ASN A 323 -24.76 15.76 -1.88
N THR A 324 -24.79 16.87 -1.13
CA THR A 324 -23.72 17.88 -1.18
C THR A 324 -22.42 17.27 -0.66
N THR A 325 -22.51 16.57 0.47
CA THR A 325 -21.39 15.86 1.07
C THR A 325 -20.93 14.71 0.19
N ILE A 326 -21.84 13.95 -0.43
CA ILE A 326 -21.45 12.88 -1.36
C ILE A 326 -20.68 13.45 -2.55
N GLN A 327 -21.19 14.54 -3.16
CA GLN A 327 -20.53 15.21 -4.28
C GLN A 327 -19.12 15.68 -3.90
N SER A 328 -18.91 16.22 -2.70
CA SER A 328 -17.57 16.66 -2.26
C SER A 328 -16.56 15.52 -2.07
N ARG A 329 -17.00 14.25 -2.12
CA ARG A 329 -16.12 13.06 -2.06
C ARG A 329 -15.75 12.52 -3.43
N VAL A 330 -16.24 13.15 -4.50
CA VAL A 330 -16.01 12.77 -5.89
C VAL A 330 -15.24 13.89 -6.58
N LEU A 331 -14.07 13.57 -7.13
CA LEU A 331 -13.27 14.48 -7.93
C LEU A 331 -13.32 14.02 -9.40
N ASP A 332 -14.08 14.72 -10.23
CA ASP A 332 -14.31 14.35 -11.64
C ASP A 332 -14.47 15.59 -12.53
N SER A 333 -14.83 15.39 -13.80
CA SER A 333 -15.00 16.49 -14.78
C SER A 333 -16.10 17.50 -14.44
N THR A 334 -17.00 17.15 -13.52
CA THR A 334 -18.09 18.02 -13.05
C THR A 334 -17.65 18.91 -11.90
N ASP A 335 -16.47 18.65 -11.32
CA ASP A 335 -15.89 19.50 -10.30
C ASP A 335 -15.46 20.85 -10.89
N THR A 336 -16.14 21.92 -10.45
CA THR A 336 -15.85 23.29 -10.86
C THR A 336 -14.45 23.77 -10.49
N ALA A 337 -13.81 23.18 -9.48
CA ALA A 337 -12.44 23.48 -9.09
C ALA A 337 -11.41 22.79 -10.01
N ASN A 338 -11.79 21.70 -10.68
CA ASN A 338 -10.93 20.97 -11.61
C ASN A 338 -11.69 20.45 -12.85
N PRO A 339 -12.16 21.35 -13.74
CA PRO A 339 -13.00 20.98 -14.90
C PRO A 339 -12.23 20.25 -16.00
N ARG A 340 -10.97 19.87 -15.76
CA ARG A 340 -10.06 19.20 -16.70
C ARG A 340 -9.77 17.76 -16.31
N LEU A 341 -10.64 17.13 -15.53
CA LEU A 341 -10.61 15.68 -15.35
C LEU A 341 -11.37 15.00 -16.49
N PRO A 342 -10.94 13.84 -17.01
CA PRO A 342 -11.45 13.26 -18.26
C PRO A 342 -12.84 12.62 -18.17
N ASN A 343 -13.30 12.25 -16.96
CA ASN A 343 -14.49 11.40 -16.80
C ASN A 343 -15.54 12.03 -15.88
N VAL A 344 -16.78 11.57 -16.01
CA VAL A 344 -17.88 11.81 -15.08
C VAL A 344 -18.11 10.55 -14.23
N ILE A 345 -18.32 10.71 -12.93
CA ILE A 345 -18.58 9.64 -11.98
C ILE A 345 -20.04 9.75 -11.51
N LEU A 346 -20.86 8.82 -11.99
CA LEU A 346 -22.29 8.81 -11.73
C LEU A 346 -22.59 8.04 -10.42
N TYR A 347 -22.69 8.74 -9.29
CA TYR A 347 -22.94 8.12 -7.98
C TYR A 347 -24.42 7.91 -7.62
N ALA A 348 -25.35 8.53 -8.37
CA ALA A 348 -26.77 8.45 -8.07
C ALA A 348 -27.45 7.21 -8.69
N PRO A 349 -28.38 6.54 -7.98
CA PRO A 349 -28.77 6.81 -6.60
C PRO A 349 -27.74 6.27 -5.58
N PRO A 350 -27.46 7.00 -4.49
CA PRO A 350 -26.71 6.44 -3.36
C PRO A 350 -27.61 5.50 -2.54
N LEU A 351 -27.01 4.47 -1.93
CA LEU A 351 -27.71 3.64 -0.95
C LEU A 351 -27.94 4.43 0.34
N GLN A 352 -29.07 4.17 1.01
CA GLN A 352 -29.39 4.79 2.31
C GLN A 352 -28.76 4.05 3.49
N THR A 353 -28.44 2.76 3.30
CA THR A 353 -27.76 1.89 4.26
C THR A 353 -26.75 1.02 3.51
N PRO A 354 -25.74 0.45 4.19
CA PRO A 354 -24.86 -0.56 3.58
C PRO A 354 -25.65 -1.69 2.90
N ASP A 355 -25.14 -2.19 1.76
CA ASP A 355 -25.68 -3.42 1.15
C ASP A 355 -25.42 -4.61 2.10
N PRO A 356 -26.39 -5.54 2.29
CA PRO A 356 -26.23 -6.67 3.22
C PRO A 356 -25.07 -7.62 2.92
N ALA A 357 -24.58 -7.67 1.68
CA ALA A 357 -23.44 -8.49 1.30
C ALA A 357 -22.09 -7.80 1.53
N THR A 358 -22.08 -6.53 1.92
CA THR A 358 -20.85 -5.81 2.29
C THR A 358 -20.42 -6.22 3.71
N PRO A 359 -19.11 -6.40 3.97
CA PRO A 359 -18.62 -6.73 5.30
C PRO A 359 -19.13 -5.78 6.38
N ALA A 360 -19.30 -6.32 7.58
CA ALA A 360 -19.70 -5.54 8.75
C ALA A 360 -18.59 -4.55 9.14
N ASP A 361 -19.00 -3.37 9.59
CA ASP A 361 -18.10 -2.33 10.10
C ASP A 361 -17.49 -2.75 11.46
N PRO A 362 -16.17 -3.03 11.54
CA PRO A 362 -15.51 -3.36 12.80
C PRO A 362 -15.43 -2.17 13.78
N GLN A 363 -15.73 -0.95 13.32
CA GLN A 363 -15.69 0.30 14.09
C GLN A 363 -17.10 0.89 14.26
N SER A 364 -18.14 0.05 14.33
CA SER A 364 -19.55 0.48 14.36
C SER A 364 -19.92 1.36 15.56
N ALA A 365 -19.13 1.32 16.64
CA ALA A 365 -19.32 2.18 17.81
C ALA A 365 -18.90 3.65 17.55
N THR A 366 -18.06 3.90 16.53
CA THR A 366 -17.58 5.23 16.18
C THR A 366 -18.46 5.83 15.07
N PRO A 367 -19.07 7.01 15.28
CA PRO A 367 -19.88 7.68 14.27
C PRO A 367 -19.08 8.07 13.02
N ASN A 368 -19.78 8.13 11.88
CA ASN A 368 -19.24 8.68 10.64
C ASN A 368 -19.33 10.22 10.62
N VAL A 369 -18.50 10.85 9.81
CA VAL A 369 -18.57 12.28 9.45
C VAL A 369 -19.16 12.50 8.08
#